data_AF-A0A7K2JJ40-F1
#
_entry.id   AF-A0A7K2JJ40-F1
#
_cell.length_a   1.000
_cell.length_b   1.000
_cell.length_c   1.000
_cell.angle_alpha   90.00
_cell.angle_beta   90.00
_cell.angle_gamma   90.00
#
_symmetry.space_group_name_H-M   'P 1'
#
loop_
_entity.id
_entity.type
_entity.pdbx_description
1 polymer ?
#
loop_
_entity_poly.entity_id
_entity_poly.type
_entity_poly.pdbx_seq_one_letter_code
_entity_poly.pdbx_strand_id
1 'polypeptide(L)'
;LKFWLDLGIDGFRLDAVPYLYAEEGTNCENLPASHEFLKRVRREIDAQYPDTVLLAEANQWPEDVVDYFGDYASGGDECHMAFHFPV
;
A
#
# COMPACT_ATOMS: atom_id res chain seq x y z
N LEU A 1 12.77 -1.83 3.16
CA LEU A 1 12.24 -0.59 3.75
C LEU A 1 13.10 -0.13 4.92
N LYS A 2 13.30 -0.96 5.97
CA LYS A 2 14.11 -0.65 7.17
C LYS A 2 15.40 0.11 6.91
N PHE A 3 16.25 -0.39 6.01
CA PHE A 3 17.52 0.29 5.64
C PHE A 3 17.35 1.79 5.34
N TRP A 4 16.32 2.17 4.58
CA TRP A 4 16.09 3.58 4.23
C TRP A 4 15.45 4.37 5.38
N LEU A 5 14.59 3.72 6.16
CA LEU A 5 13.99 4.33 7.36
C LEU A 5 15.04 4.61 8.43
N ASP A 6 16.03 3.72 8.59
CA ASP A 6 17.16 3.91 9.49
C ASP A 6 18.05 5.10 9.05
N LEU A 7 17.99 5.50 7.78
CA LEU A 7 18.65 6.70 7.24
C LEU A 7 17.80 7.97 7.40
N GLY A 8 16.58 7.86 7.92
CA GLY A 8 15.73 9.01 8.28
C GLY A 8 14.78 9.50 7.19
N ILE A 9 14.35 8.65 6.25
CA ILE A 9 13.23 9.02 5.36
C ILE A 9 11.89 8.85 6.10
N ASP A 10 10.91 9.70 5.79
CA ASP A 10 9.62 9.72 6.48
C ASP A 10 8.56 8.79 5.86
N GLY A 11 8.86 8.11 4.76
CA GLY A 11 7.85 7.31 4.07
C GLY A 11 8.24 6.82 2.69
N PHE A 12 7.30 6.10 2.07
CA PHE A 12 7.46 5.52 0.75
C PHE A 12 6.24 5.82 -0.13
N ARG A 13 6.50 6.25 -1.37
CA ARG A 13 5.58 6.05 -2.49
C ARG A 13 5.78 4.63 -3.00
N LEU A 14 4.75 3.81 -2.95
CA LEU A 14 4.75 2.43 -3.42
C LEU A 14 4.39 2.43 -4.91
N ASP A 15 5.43 2.32 -5.75
CA ASP A 15 5.31 2.36 -7.20
C ASP A 15 4.66 1.10 -7.76
N ALA A 16 3.79 1.27 -8.76
CA ALA A 16 3.14 0.17 -9.48
C ALA A 16 2.48 -0.85 -8.54
N VAL A 17 1.90 -0.37 -7.43
CA VAL A 17 1.42 -1.23 -6.35
C VAL A 17 0.33 -2.26 -6.76
N PRO A 18 -0.52 -2.01 -7.77
CA PRO A 18 -1.45 -3.02 -8.30
C PRO A 18 -0.78 -4.30 -8.80
N TYR A 19 0.47 -4.24 -9.23
CA TYR A 19 1.14 -5.30 -9.98
C TYR A 19 2.14 -6.13 -9.16
N LEU A 20 2.08 -6.07 -7.82
CA LEU A 20 3.05 -6.74 -6.95
C LEU A 20 3.08 -8.27 -7.10
N TYR A 21 1.96 -8.87 -7.47
CA TYR A 21 1.81 -10.31 -7.65
C TYR A 21 1.23 -10.64 -9.02
N ALA A 22 1.56 -11.82 -9.54
CA ALA A 22 1.03 -12.35 -10.78
C ALA A 22 0.37 -13.71 -10.55
N GLU A 23 -0.78 -13.94 -11.19
CA GLU A 23 -1.54 -15.18 -11.11
C GLU A 23 -2.16 -15.51 -12.47
N GLU A 24 -1.95 -16.74 -12.95
CA GLU A 24 -2.48 -17.19 -14.24
C GLU A 24 -4.01 -17.16 -14.26
N GLY A 25 -4.59 -16.66 -15.35
CA GLY A 25 -6.04 -16.53 -15.50
C GLY A 25 -6.63 -15.24 -14.91
N THR A 26 -5.80 -14.34 -14.37
CA THR A 26 -6.19 -13.00 -13.91
C THR A 26 -5.56 -11.91 -14.78
N ASN A 27 -5.94 -10.65 -14.56
CA ASN A 27 -5.23 -9.49 -15.14
C ASN A 27 -3.97 -9.08 -14.34
N CYS A 28 -3.63 -9.81 -13.27
CA CYS A 28 -2.48 -9.55 -12.38
C CYS A 28 -2.50 -8.16 -11.72
N GLU A 29 -3.68 -7.57 -11.53
CA GLU A 29 -3.87 -6.31 -10.82
C GLU A 29 -4.66 -6.53 -9.53
N ASN A 30 -4.31 -5.79 -8.47
CA ASN A 30 -5.03 -5.75 -7.19
C ASN A 30 -5.33 -7.14 -6.60
N LEU A 31 -4.45 -8.11 -6.86
CA LEU A 31 -4.63 -9.45 -6.34
C LEU A 31 -4.69 -9.40 -4.81
N PRO A 32 -5.48 -10.26 -4.14
CA PRO A 32 -5.55 -10.31 -2.69
C PRO A 32 -4.16 -10.47 -2.03
N ALA A 33 -3.24 -11.18 -2.69
CA ALA A 33 -1.86 -11.32 -2.23
C ALA A 33 -1.10 -9.98 -2.14
N SER A 34 -1.38 -9.02 -3.04
CA SER A 34 -0.81 -7.67 -3.00
C SER A 34 -1.24 -6.96 -1.72
N HIS A 35 -2.54 -6.91 -1.45
CA HIS A 35 -3.09 -6.28 -0.25
C HIS A 35 -2.59 -6.94 1.04
N GLU A 36 -2.58 -8.27 1.11
CA GLU A 36 -2.06 -8.99 2.29
C GLU A 36 -0.57 -8.72 2.53
N PHE A 37 0.23 -8.62 1.46
CA PHE A 37 1.62 -8.23 1.57
C PHE A 37 1.78 -6.82 2.11
N LEU A 38 0.98 -5.87 1.63
CA LEU A 38 1.03 -4.47 2.06
C LEU A 38 0.57 -4.30 3.50
N LYS A 39 -0.48 -4.99 3.94
CA LYS A 39 -0.90 -5.03 5.36
C LYS A 39 0.21 -5.57 6.25
N ARG A 40 0.92 -6.61 5.82
CA ARG A 40 2.09 -7.10 6.56
C ARG A 40 3.19 -6.05 6.63
N VAL A 41 3.48 -5.37 5.53
CA VAL A 41 4.45 -4.25 5.50
C VAL A 41 4.03 -3.14 6.45
N ARG A 42 2.75 -2.74 6.42
CA ARG A 42 2.18 -1.72 7.31
C ARG A 42 2.36 -2.08 8.77
N ARG A 43 2.03 -3.32 9.17
CA ARG A 43 2.24 -3.82 10.54
C ARG A 43 3.71 -3.77 10.98
N GLU A 44 4.64 -4.13 10.10
CA GLU A 44 6.08 -4.06 10.40
C GLU A 44 6.57 -2.61 10.58
N ILE A 45 6.06 -1.69 9.75
CA ILE A 45 6.37 -0.27 9.84
C ILE A 45 5.79 0.33 11.12
N ASP A 46 4.51 0.13 11.41
CA ASP A 46 3.87 0.66 12.63
C ASP A 46 4.57 0.17 13.90
N ALA A 47 5.07 -1.07 13.90
CA ALA A 47 5.77 -1.65 15.05
C ALA A 47 7.17 -1.04 15.30
N GLN A 48 7.84 -0.49 14.28
CA GLN A 48 9.25 -0.10 14.36
C GLN A 48 9.50 1.38 14.04
N TYR A 49 8.60 2.02 13.29
CA TYR A 49 8.75 3.35 12.71
C TYR A 49 7.39 4.09 12.69
N PRO A 50 6.82 4.44 13.85
CA PRO A 50 5.43 4.93 13.97
C PRO A 50 5.14 6.23 13.21
N ASP A 51 6.16 7.02 12.86
CA ASP A 51 6.02 8.28 12.14
C ASP A 51 6.18 8.14 10.60
N THR A 52 6.09 6.91 10.08
CA THR A 52 6.32 6.61 8.65
C THR A 52 5.03 6.51 7.84
N VAL A 53 4.97 7.17 6.68
CA VAL A 53 3.83 7.12 5.77
C VAL A 53 4.04 6.16 4.60
N LEU A 54 2.96 5.47 4.21
CA LEU A 54 2.88 4.66 2.99
C LEU A 54 1.86 5.28 2.05
N LEU A 55 2.30 5.66 0.85
CA LEU A 55 1.48 6.25 -0.20
C LEU A 55 1.35 5.27 -1.37
N ALA A 56 0.14 4.76 -1.60
CA ALA A 56 -0.18 3.91 -2.72
C ALA A 56 -0.18 4.71 -4.03
N GLU A 57 0.63 4.28 -5.00
CA GLU A 57 0.51 4.72 -6.37
C GLU A 57 -0.23 3.66 -7.20
N ALA A 58 -1.55 3.83 -7.28
CA ALA A 58 -2.44 3.03 -8.09
C ALA A 58 -3.22 3.97 -9.03
N ASN A 59 -2.86 3.98 -10.32
CA ASN A 59 -3.55 4.77 -11.34
C ASN A 59 -4.81 4.04 -11.84
N GLN A 60 -5.79 3.91 -10.96
CA GLN A 60 -7.03 3.18 -11.17
C GLN A 60 -8.24 4.06 -10.78
N TRP A 61 -9.45 3.53 -10.96
CA TRP A 61 -10.66 4.25 -10.59
C TRP A 61 -10.77 4.42 -9.07
N PRO A 62 -11.41 5.48 -8.57
CA PRO A 62 -11.49 5.74 -7.14
C PRO A 62 -12.04 4.56 -6.34
N GLU A 63 -13.04 3.84 -6.88
CA GLU A 63 -13.64 2.65 -6.28
C GLU A 63 -12.68 1.47 -6.11
N ASP A 64 -11.60 1.38 -6.90
CA ASP A 64 -10.57 0.35 -6.75
C ASP A 64 -9.44 0.86 -5.84
N VAL A 65 -9.08 2.14 -5.97
CA VAL A 65 -7.98 2.75 -5.19
C VAL A 65 -8.30 2.78 -3.70
N VAL A 66 -9.58 2.92 -3.33
CA VAL A 66 -10.01 2.96 -1.93
C VAL A 66 -9.67 1.68 -1.15
N ASP A 67 -9.52 0.54 -1.82
CA ASP A 67 -9.17 -0.72 -1.17
C ASP A 67 -7.76 -0.70 -0.56
N TYR A 68 -6.86 0.16 -1.08
CA TYR A 68 -5.51 0.32 -0.53
C TYR A 68 -5.46 0.96 0.86
N PHE A 69 -6.57 1.50 1.37
CA PHE A 69 -6.65 1.92 2.77
C PHE A 69 -6.80 0.73 3.73
N GLY A 70 -7.24 -0.44 3.24
CA GLY A 70 -7.48 -1.64 4.04
C GLY A 70 -8.81 -1.59 4.80
N ASP A 71 -8.89 -2.24 5.96
CA ASP A 71 -10.13 -2.37 6.73
C ASP A 71 -10.54 -1.05 7.43
N TYR A 72 -11.61 -0.43 6.95
CA TYR A 72 -12.19 0.78 7.53
C TYR A 72 -12.64 0.63 9.00
N ALA A 73 -13.06 -0.57 9.42
CA ALA A 73 -13.50 -0.78 10.80
C ALA A 73 -12.32 -0.64 11.79
N SER A 74 -11.10 -0.88 11.32
CA SER A 74 -9.86 -0.67 12.07
C SER A 74 -9.32 0.77 11.97
N GLY A 75 -9.90 1.60 11.10
CA GLY A 75 -9.36 2.91 10.72
C GLY A 75 -8.35 2.87 9.55
N GLY A 76 -8.19 1.71 8.92
CA GLY A 76 -7.27 1.46 7.79
C GLY A 76 -5.98 0.77 8.22
N ASP A 77 -5.76 -0.46 7.72
CA ASP A 77 -4.64 -1.34 8.11
C ASP A 77 -3.61 -1.59 7.00
N GLU A 78 -3.68 -0.84 5.89
CA GLU A 78 -2.81 -1.02 4.73
C GLU A 78 -1.99 0.26 4.39
N CYS A 79 -2.32 1.02 3.35
CA CYS A 79 -1.64 2.28 3.05
C CYS A 79 -2.29 3.45 3.81
N HIS A 80 -1.49 4.45 4.14
CA HIS A 80 -1.96 5.65 4.83
C HIS A 80 -2.61 6.65 3.86
N MET A 81 -2.15 6.64 2.62
CA MET A 81 -2.55 7.58 1.58
C MET A 81 -2.62 6.84 0.24
N ALA A 82 -3.42 7.37 -0.68
CA ALA A 82 -3.42 6.97 -2.07
C ALA A 82 -3.53 8.22 -2.97
N PHE A 83 -2.95 8.15 -4.16
CA PHE A 83 -3.15 9.22 -5.15
C PHE A 83 -4.58 9.21 -5.69
N HIS A 84 -5.16 10.39 -5.86
CA HIS A 84 -6.41 10.57 -6.58
C HIS A 84 -6.10 11.05 -8.00
N PHE A 85 -5.75 10.11 -8.89
CA PHE A 85 -5.32 10.40 -10.27
C PHE A 85 -6.40 10.94 -11.22
N PRO A 86 -7.69 10.55 -11.14
CA PRO A 86 -8.71 10.99 -12.09
C PRO A 86 -9.12 12.48 -12.05
N VAL A 87 -8.31 13.35 -11.42
CA VAL A 87 -8.57 14.80 -11.26
C VAL A 87 -7.82 15.63 -12.28
#